data_AF-A0A7S6MKV1-F1
#
_entry.id   AF-A0A7S6MKV1-F1
#
_cell.length_a   1.000
_cell.length_b   1.000
_cell.length_c   1.000
_cell.angle_alpha   90.00
_cell.angle_beta   90.00
_cell.angle_gamma   90.00
#
_symmetry.space_group_name_H-M   'P 1'
#
loop_
_entity.id
_entity.type
_entity.pdbx_description
1 polymer ?
#
loop_
_entity_poly.entity_id
_entity_poly.type
_entity_poly.pdbx_seq_one_letter_code
_entity_poly.pdbx_strand_id
1 'polypeptide(L)'
;MHKWLRLILSGLVLVPLLVSVSSANAEKLWNWHYAGSKISASGTFSTTETADDQGYYQILSIAGHRNGERITGLHPTGKWIPGNEPFTLDNLVRIDAQGQITPKGFGFATASGNYINTFYASFLATPVYMEVFVTPTTYSELPVKFTATPFTEPEITLDTPAGEPGKMDD
;
A
#
# COMPACT_ATOMS: atom_id res chain seq x y z
N MET A 1 -63.48 -44.23 6.27
CA MET A 1 -62.43 -45.25 6.04
C MET A 1 -61.66 -44.86 4.79
N HIS A 2 -60.35 -45.11 4.80
CA HIS A 2 -59.32 -44.80 3.80
C HIS A 2 -58.60 -43.46 3.98
N LYS A 3 -57.28 -43.59 3.92
CA LYS A 3 -56.20 -42.80 4.51
C LYS A 3 -55.21 -42.56 3.35
N TRP A 4 -54.14 -41.79 3.59
CA TRP A 4 -52.93 -41.62 2.74
C TRP A 4 -53.11 -40.61 1.58
N LEU A 5 -52.14 -39.74 1.23
CA LEU A 5 -50.69 -39.80 1.38
C LEU A 5 -50.12 -38.36 1.40
N ARG A 6 -49.20 -38.07 2.33
CA ARG A 6 -48.37 -36.85 2.34
C ARG A 6 -47.25 -37.01 1.32
N LEU A 7 -47.12 -36.07 0.37
CA LEU A 7 -45.86 -35.84 -0.34
C LEU A 7 -45.29 -34.51 0.14
N ILE A 8 -44.19 -34.58 0.89
CA ILE A 8 -43.35 -33.43 1.20
C ILE A 8 -42.39 -33.30 0.01
N LEU A 9 -42.57 -32.28 -0.83
CA LEU A 9 -41.54 -31.91 -1.79
C LEU A 9 -40.49 -31.08 -1.07
N SER A 10 -39.37 -31.72 -0.74
CA SER A 10 -38.14 -31.05 -0.33
C SER A 10 -37.55 -30.35 -1.56
N GLY A 11 -37.76 -29.05 -1.69
CA GLY A 11 -37.09 -28.21 -2.69
C GLY A 11 -35.65 -27.95 -2.26
N LEU A 12 -34.69 -28.58 -2.92
CA LEU A 12 -33.26 -28.28 -2.77
C LEU A 12 -32.98 -26.95 -3.48
N VAL A 13 -32.82 -25.86 -2.74
CA VAL A 13 -32.37 -24.56 -3.27
C VAL A 13 -30.85 -24.61 -3.41
N LEU A 14 -30.36 -24.75 -4.64
CA LEU A 14 -28.94 -24.64 -4.96
C LEU A 14 -28.58 -23.15 -5.09
N VAL A 15 -27.91 -22.59 -4.07
CA VAL A 15 -27.36 -21.23 -4.12
C VAL A 15 -26.04 -21.26 -4.88
N PRO A 16 -25.88 -20.57 -6.01
CA PRO A 16 -24.58 -20.46 -6.67
C PRO A 16 -23.68 -19.54 -5.85
N LEU A 17 -22.61 -20.11 -5.30
CA LEU A 17 -21.54 -19.37 -4.64
C LEU A 17 -20.76 -18.61 -5.73
N LEU A 18 -21.00 -17.30 -5.85
CA LEU A 18 -20.18 -16.40 -6.69
C LEU A 18 -18.79 -16.30 -6.06
N VAL A 19 -17.87 -17.14 -6.51
CA VAL A 19 -16.45 -16.98 -6.20
C VAL A 19 -15.95 -15.80 -7.03
N SER A 20 -15.73 -14.65 -6.39
CA SER A 20 -15.07 -13.52 -7.04
C SER A 20 -13.62 -13.91 -7.28
N VAL A 21 -13.26 -14.18 -8.52
CA VAL A 21 -11.87 -14.42 -8.91
C VAL A 21 -11.17 -13.07 -8.93
N SER A 22 -10.54 -12.69 -7.83
CA SER A 22 -9.66 -11.52 -7.81
C SER A 22 -8.48 -11.85 -8.71
N SER A 23 -8.35 -11.19 -9.86
CA SER A 23 -7.09 -11.19 -10.60
C SER A 23 -6.03 -10.56 -9.69
N ALA A 24 -5.19 -11.40 -9.07
CA ALA A 24 -4.02 -10.92 -8.36
C ALA A 24 -3.07 -10.36 -9.42
N ASN A 25 -3.07 -9.04 -9.58
CA ASN A 25 -1.99 -8.38 -10.29
C ASN A 25 -0.73 -8.54 -9.44
N ALA A 26 0.43 -8.64 -10.08
CA ALA A 26 1.69 -8.56 -9.36
C ALA A 26 1.72 -7.23 -8.57
N GLU A 27 2.13 -7.31 -7.31
CA GLU A 27 2.28 -6.16 -6.44
C GLU A 27 3.76 -6.01 -6.06
N LYS A 28 4.28 -4.80 -6.21
CA LYS A 28 5.63 -4.49 -5.74
C LYS A 28 5.57 -4.12 -4.27
N LEU A 29 6.39 -4.77 -3.46
CA LEU A 29 6.53 -4.50 -2.04
C LEU A 29 7.63 -3.47 -1.78
N TRP A 30 7.44 -2.64 -0.75
CA TRP A 30 8.38 -1.59 -0.36
C TRP A 30 8.57 -1.56 1.15
N ASN A 31 9.75 -1.12 1.60
CA ASN A 31 9.93 -0.57 2.94
C ASN A 31 9.78 0.94 2.89
N TRP A 32 9.12 1.52 3.88
CA TRP A 32 9.06 2.96 4.05
C TRP A 32 9.28 3.34 5.51
N HIS A 33 9.78 4.56 5.70
CA HIS A 33 9.96 5.16 7.00
C HIS A 33 9.90 6.68 6.88
N TYR A 34 9.37 7.34 7.88
CA TYR A 34 9.64 8.75 8.10
C TYR A 34 9.85 9.09 9.57
N ALA A 35 10.63 10.13 9.82
CA ALA A 35 10.87 10.64 11.16
C ALA A 35 11.00 12.17 11.19
N GLY A 36 10.61 12.75 12.31
CA GLY A 36 10.70 14.17 12.62
C GLY A 36 10.79 14.37 14.14
N SER A 37 10.60 15.60 14.60
CA SER A 37 10.62 15.88 16.04
C SER A 37 9.49 15.13 16.76
N LYS A 38 9.84 14.09 17.52
CA LYS A 38 8.91 13.19 18.24
C LYS A 38 7.94 12.40 17.34
N ILE A 39 8.27 12.30 16.05
CA ILE A 39 7.51 11.53 15.07
C ILE A 39 8.44 10.46 14.52
N SER A 40 7.99 9.21 14.55
CA SER A 40 8.65 8.08 13.90
C SER A 40 7.55 7.15 13.39
N ALA A 41 7.58 6.83 12.11
CA ALA A 41 6.68 5.85 11.52
C ALA A 41 7.43 5.02 10.49
N SER A 42 7.06 3.76 10.38
CA SER A 42 7.65 2.85 9.41
C SER A 42 6.74 1.69 9.12
N GLY A 43 7.02 1.03 8.00
CA GLY A 43 6.31 -0.17 7.62
C GLY A 43 6.57 -0.56 6.18
N THR A 44 5.56 -1.19 5.59
CA THR A 44 5.60 -1.63 4.19
C THR A 44 4.46 -1.04 3.39
N PHE A 45 4.71 -0.84 2.10
CA PHE A 45 3.67 -0.63 1.10
C PHE A 45 3.58 -1.89 0.25
N SER A 46 2.36 -2.21 -0.19
CA SER A 46 2.18 -2.89 -1.47
C SER A 46 1.69 -1.88 -2.50
N THR A 47 2.22 -1.98 -3.71
CA THR A 47 1.94 -1.05 -4.81
C THR A 47 1.61 -1.81 -6.08
N THR A 48 1.11 -1.12 -7.11
CA THR A 48 1.10 -1.67 -8.47
C THR A 48 2.50 -2.13 -8.89
N GLU A 49 2.60 -3.17 -9.72
CA GLU A 49 3.92 -3.64 -10.17
C GLU A 49 4.65 -2.62 -11.04
N THR A 50 3.90 -1.91 -11.88
CA THR A 50 4.42 -0.91 -12.81
C THR A 50 4.12 0.50 -12.32
N ALA A 51 5.06 1.39 -12.60
CA ALA A 51 4.87 2.82 -12.43
C ALA A 51 4.00 3.39 -13.56
N ASP A 52 3.39 4.54 -13.30
CA ASP A 52 2.80 5.41 -14.31
C ASP A 52 3.87 6.12 -15.15
N ASP A 53 3.42 6.93 -16.12
CA ASP A 53 4.28 7.70 -17.02
C ASP A 53 5.16 8.75 -16.30
N GLN A 54 4.87 9.04 -15.03
CA GLN A 54 5.65 9.95 -14.18
C GLN A 54 6.57 9.21 -13.20
N GLY A 55 6.60 7.87 -13.27
CA GLY A 55 7.44 7.03 -12.42
C GLY A 55 6.81 6.69 -11.06
N TYR A 56 5.53 7.02 -10.83
CA TYR A 56 4.84 6.71 -9.59
C TYR A 56 4.13 5.36 -9.63
N TYR A 57 4.30 4.61 -8.57
CA TYR A 57 3.57 3.39 -8.26
C TYR A 57 2.39 3.74 -7.35
N GLN A 58 1.22 3.20 -7.63
CA GLN A 58 0.04 3.40 -6.80
C GLN A 58 0.17 2.54 -5.54
N ILE A 59 0.14 3.15 -4.36
CA ILE A 59 0.05 2.43 -3.08
C ILE A 59 -1.36 1.83 -2.99
N LEU A 60 -1.42 0.51 -2.82
CA LEU A 60 -2.64 -0.28 -2.73
C LEU A 60 -2.95 -0.65 -1.28
N SER A 61 -1.90 -0.91 -0.50
CA SER A 61 -2.01 -1.19 0.93
C SER A 61 -0.82 -0.67 1.72
N ILE A 62 -1.04 -0.49 3.02
CA ILE A 62 -0.04 -0.04 3.99
C ILE A 62 -0.15 -0.90 5.25
N ALA A 63 0.99 -1.32 5.77
CA ALA A 63 1.12 -1.87 7.10
C ALA A 63 2.25 -1.16 7.82
N GLY A 64 2.20 -1.09 9.15
CA GLY A 64 3.25 -0.44 9.92
C GLY A 64 2.78 0.11 11.25
N HIS A 65 3.61 0.99 11.81
CA HIS A 65 3.32 1.71 13.04
C HIS A 65 3.73 3.17 12.92
N ARG A 66 3.02 4.04 13.64
CA ARG A 66 3.43 5.42 13.92
C ARG A 66 3.55 5.59 15.43
N ASN A 67 4.73 5.98 15.91
CA ASN A 67 5.04 6.15 17.34
C ASN A 67 4.64 4.91 18.18
N GLY A 68 4.84 3.71 17.62
CA GLY A 68 4.45 2.44 18.25
C GLY A 68 2.98 2.06 18.09
N GLU A 69 2.15 2.94 17.53
CA GLU A 69 0.73 2.69 17.29
C GLU A 69 0.51 2.03 15.94
N ARG A 70 -0.26 0.92 15.92
CA ARG A 70 -0.54 0.16 14.69
C ARG A 70 -1.33 1.00 13.69
N ILE A 71 -0.90 0.94 12.43
CA ILE A 71 -1.66 1.41 11.27
C ILE A 71 -2.76 0.39 10.94
N THR A 72 -3.99 0.87 10.77
CA THR A 72 -5.18 0.04 10.53
C THR A 72 -5.61 0.00 9.08
N GLY A 73 -5.18 0.95 8.26
CA GLY A 73 -5.42 0.90 6.82
C GLY A 73 -5.02 2.17 6.08
N LEU A 74 -4.88 2.02 4.77
CA LEU A 74 -4.69 3.12 3.82
C LEU A 74 -6.01 3.87 3.66
N HIS A 75 -5.95 5.19 3.67
CA HIS A 75 -7.12 6.01 3.36
C HIS A 75 -7.32 6.08 1.83
N PRO A 76 -8.56 6.01 1.31
CA PRO A 76 -8.78 5.89 -0.14
C PRO A 76 -8.19 7.03 -0.99
N THR A 77 -7.64 6.65 -2.14
CA THR A 77 -7.20 7.59 -3.19
C THR A 77 -8.37 8.47 -3.67
N GLY A 78 -8.10 9.75 -3.90
CA GLY A 78 -9.10 10.74 -4.30
C GLY A 78 -10.03 11.19 -3.16
N LYS A 79 -9.78 10.76 -1.91
CA LYS A 79 -10.45 11.25 -0.71
C LYS A 79 -9.45 11.99 0.18
N TRP A 80 -9.96 12.88 1.02
CA TRP A 80 -9.20 13.50 2.11
C TRP A 80 -9.39 12.69 3.39
N ILE A 81 -8.41 12.74 4.29
CA ILE A 81 -8.59 12.23 5.65
C ILE A 81 -9.52 13.17 6.44
N PRO A 82 -10.28 12.68 7.42
CA PRO A 82 -11.08 13.54 8.31
C PRO A 82 -10.24 14.63 8.99
N GLY A 83 -10.69 15.88 8.90
CA GLY A 83 -10.03 17.04 9.50
C GLY A 83 -8.88 17.63 8.68
N ASN A 84 -8.65 17.13 7.46
CA ASN A 84 -7.69 17.68 6.50
C ASN A 84 -8.36 18.05 5.16
N GLU A 85 -9.65 18.38 5.19
CA GLU A 85 -10.37 18.94 4.06
C GLU A 85 -9.72 20.25 3.56
N PRO A 86 -9.68 20.50 2.23
CA PRO A 86 -10.16 19.68 1.12
C PRO A 86 -9.05 18.83 0.46
N PHE A 87 -7.95 18.54 1.16
CA PHE A 87 -6.73 18.00 0.55
C PHE A 87 -6.86 16.49 0.28
N THR A 88 -7.17 16.14 -0.96
CA THR A 88 -7.28 14.74 -1.40
C THR A 88 -5.93 14.06 -1.53
N LEU A 89 -5.86 12.80 -1.14
CA LEU A 89 -4.71 11.92 -1.31
C LEU A 89 -4.63 11.37 -2.74
N ASP A 90 -3.42 11.15 -3.24
CA ASP A 90 -3.20 10.33 -4.44
C ASP A 90 -2.55 8.97 -4.12
N ASN A 91 -1.95 8.82 -2.93
CA ASN A 91 -1.30 7.60 -2.46
C ASN A 91 -0.25 7.08 -3.46
N LEU A 92 0.58 7.97 -3.99
CA LEU A 92 1.63 7.64 -4.95
C LEU A 92 3.01 7.61 -4.32
N VAL A 93 3.85 6.66 -4.74
CA VAL A 93 5.27 6.57 -4.35
C VAL A 93 6.17 6.31 -5.55
N ARG A 94 7.39 6.83 -5.59
CA ARG A 94 8.37 6.58 -6.67
C ARG A 94 9.78 6.33 -6.15
N ILE A 95 10.59 5.70 -6.99
CA ILE A 95 12.03 5.48 -6.76
C ILE A 95 12.79 6.77 -7.14
N ASP A 96 12.74 7.80 -6.29
CA ASP A 96 13.48 9.07 -6.47
C ASP A 96 14.19 9.46 -5.15
N ALA A 97 15.24 10.28 -5.21
CA ALA A 97 15.87 10.89 -4.03
C ALA A 97 15.12 12.14 -3.51
N GLN A 98 14.38 12.86 -4.36
CA GLN A 98 13.55 14.01 -3.96
C GLN A 98 12.12 13.89 -4.47
N GLY A 99 11.14 14.11 -3.59
CA GLY A 99 9.72 13.98 -3.92
C GLY A 99 9.31 12.55 -4.24
N GLN A 100 9.71 11.59 -3.40
CA GLN A 100 9.26 10.20 -3.51
C GLN A 100 7.74 10.06 -3.41
N ILE A 101 7.09 11.02 -2.76
CA ILE A 101 5.64 11.17 -2.67
C ILE A 101 5.28 12.57 -3.17
N THR A 102 4.03 12.75 -3.56
CA THR A 102 3.57 14.01 -4.17
C THR A 102 3.15 15.03 -3.10
N PRO A 103 2.76 16.26 -3.49
CA PRO A 103 2.10 17.21 -2.59
C PRO A 103 0.74 16.77 -2.06
N LYS A 104 0.08 15.80 -2.70
CA LYS A 104 -1.18 15.23 -2.21
C LYS A 104 -0.94 14.17 -1.14
N GLY A 105 0.14 13.42 -1.29
CA GLY A 105 0.64 12.50 -0.28
C GLY A 105 -0.13 11.19 -0.19
N PHE A 106 0.25 10.42 0.83
CA PHE A 106 -0.44 9.19 1.21
C PHE A 106 -0.96 9.32 2.63
N GLY A 107 -2.16 8.77 2.86
CA GLY A 107 -2.82 8.88 4.15
C GLY A 107 -3.25 7.55 4.72
N PHE A 108 -3.28 7.46 6.05
CA PHE A 108 -3.63 6.24 6.77
C PHE A 108 -4.27 6.54 8.13
N ALA A 109 -4.95 5.53 8.68
CA ALA A 109 -5.52 5.57 10.02
C ALA A 109 -4.72 4.72 11.01
N THR A 110 -4.78 5.07 12.29
CA THR A 110 -4.20 4.28 13.39
C THR A 110 -5.27 3.59 14.24
N ALA A 111 -4.85 2.69 15.12
CA ALA A 111 -5.73 1.92 16.00
C ALA A 111 -6.59 2.79 16.96
N SER A 112 -6.11 3.96 17.34
CA SER A 112 -6.82 4.94 18.20
C SER A 112 -7.71 5.88 17.40
N GLY A 113 -7.87 5.67 16.08
CA GLY A 113 -8.70 6.50 15.23
C GLY A 113 -8.06 7.83 14.86
N ASN A 114 -6.72 7.93 14.89
CA ASN A 114 -6.02 9.10 14.38
C ASN A 114 -5.86 8.99 12.85
N TYR A 115 -5.75 10.13 12.19
CA TYR A 115 -5.54 10.21 10.74
C TYR A 115 -4.25 10.95 10.40
N ILE A 116 -3.56 10.46 9.38
CA ILE A 116 -2.27 10.97 8.92
C ILE A 116 -2.33 11.24 7.43
N ASN A 117 -1.71 12.34 6.99
CA ASN A 117 -1.28 12.54 5.60
C ASN A 117 0.21 12.91 5.60
N THR A 118 1.04 12.09 4.97
CA THR A 118 2.44 12.42 4.73
C THR A 118 2.61 12.81 3.27
N PHE A 119 3.20 13.97 3.00
CA PHE A 119 3.30 14.55 1.66
C PHE A 119 4.59 15.32 1.46
N TYR A 120 4.92 15.63 0.20
CA TYR A 120 6.05 16.47 -0.17
C TYR A 120 5.59 17.87 -0.56
N ALA A 121 5.88 18.87 0.26
CA ALA A 121 5.51 20.26 0.05
C ALA A 121 6.40 20.94 -1.01
N SER A 122 6.38 20.44 -2.25
CA SER A 122 7.19 20.98 -3.36
C SER A 122 6.79 22.38 -3.80
N PHE A 123 5.62 22.87 -3.36
CA PHE A 123 5.12 24.21 -3.62
C PHE A 123 5.79 25.29 -2.73
N LEU A 124 6.57 24.90 -1.73
CA LEU A 124 7.34 25.83 -0.90
C LEU A 124 8.66 26.22 -1.59
N ALA A 125 9.18 27.40 -1.24
CA ALA A 125 10.47 27.88 -1.76
C ALA A 125 11.62 26.90 -1.45
N THR A 126 11.55 26.25 -0.28
CA THR A 126 12.40 25.11 0.07
C THR A 126 11.52 23.88 0.24
N PRO A 127 11.47 22.97 -0.74
CA PRO A 127 10.69 21.74 -0.64
C PRO A 127 11.07 20.90 0.58
N VAL A 128 10.05 20.35 1.25
CA VAL A 128 10.21 19.57 2.48
C VAL A 128 9.10 18.53 2.60
N TYR A 129 9.37 17.38 3.23
CA TYR A 129 8.31 16.44 3.58
C TYR A 129 7.61 16.86 4.87
N MET A 130 6.30 16.71 4.90
CA MET A 130 5.46 17.12 6.01
C MET A 130 4.56 15.96 6.42
N GLU A 131 4.22 15.89 7.72
CA GLU A 131 3.15 15.06 8.25
C GLU A 131 2.03 15.98 8.77
N VAL A 132 0.83 15.83 8.23
CA VAL A 132 -0.41 16.22 8.92
C VAL A 132 -0.83 15.07 9.82
N PHE A 133 -1.12 15.37 11.08
CA PHE A 133 -1.66 14.44 12.06
C PHE A 133 -2.90 15.04 12.70
N VAL A 134 -4.00 14.28 12.65
CA VAL A 134 -5.31 14.67 13.15
C VAL A 134 -5.79 13.66 14.19
N THR A 135 -6.21 14.17 15.33
CA THR A 135 -6.94 13.45 16.39
C THR A 135 -8.24 14.21 16.69
N PRO A 136 -9.15 13.68 17.54
CA PRO A 136 -10.36 14.41 17.93
C PRO A 136 -10.12 15.78 18.56
N THR A 137 -8.93 16.05 19.10
CA THR A 137 -8.60 17.28 19.84
C THR A 137 -7.41 18.04 19.27
N THR A 138 -6.69 17.45 18.31
CA THR A 138 -5.39 17.96 17.89
C THR A 138 -5.28 17.94 16.37
N TYR A 139 -4.81 19.05 15.82
CA TYR A 139 -4.29 19.13 14.47
C TYR A 139 -2.83 19.58 14.56
N SER A 140 -1.95 18.91 13.83
CA SER A 140 -0.56 19.36 13.68
C SER A 140 -0.06 19.08 12.28
N GLU A 141 0.78 19.98 11.77
CA GLU A 141 1.48 19.83 10.50
C GLU A 141 2.96 20.12 10.74
N LEU A 142 3.80 19.08 10.64
CA LEU A 142 5.19 19.14 11.09
C LEU A 142 6.14 18.54 10.05
N PRO A 143 7.37 19.08 9.92
CA PRO A 143 8.35 18.55 8.98
C PRO A 143 8.86 17.17 9.40
N VAL A 144 9.06 16.31 8.41
CA VAL A 144 9.63 14.97 8.54
C VAL A 144 10.67 14.72 7.46
N LYS A 145 11.45 13.65 7.61
CA LYS A 145 12.29 13.06 6.56
C LYS A 145 11.65 11.76 6.16
N PHE A 146 11.30 11.61 4.88
CA PHE A 146 10.66 10.42 4.34
C PHE A 146 11.61 9.67 3.42
N THR A 147 11.56 8.34 3.49
CA THR A 147 12.24 7.42 2.58
C THR A 147 11.35 6.21 2.31
N ALA A 148 11.28 5.78 1.06
CA ALA A 148 10.71 4.51 0.63
C ALA A 148 11.64 3.84 -0.39
N THR A 149 11.80 2.52 -0.27
CA THR A 149 12.64 1.71 -1.15
C THR A 149 11.93 0.41 -1.48
N PRO A 150 11.84 0.01 -2.76
CA PRO A 150 11.26 -1.27 -3.12
C PRO A 150 12.15 -2.41 -2.62
N PHE A 151 11.56 -3.58 -2.35
CA PHE A 151 12.38 -4.78 -2.18
C PHE A 151 13.03 -5.15 -3.51
N THR A 152 14.31 -5.52 -3.48
CA THR A 152 14.98 -6.08 -4.64
C THR A 152 14.77 -7.60 -4.62
N GLU A 153 14.18 -8.14 -5.69
CA GLU A 153 14.17 -9.59 -5.92
C GLU A 153 15.64 -10.07 -6.01
N PRO A 154 16.02 -11.15 -5.32
CA PRO A 154 17.34 -11.73 -5.52
C PRO A 154 17.49 -12.17 -6.99
N GLU A 155 18.54 -11.70 -7.66
CA GLU A 155 18.89 -12.17 -9.00
C GLU A 155 19.28 -13.65 -8.92
N ILE A 156 18.50 -14.53 -9.56
CA ILE A 156 18.89 -15.94 -9.70
C ILE A 156 19.86 -16.04 -10.88
N THR A 157 21.15 -16.11 -10.58
CA THR A 157 22.16 -16.48 -11.58
C THR A 157 22.05 -17.98 -11.84
N LEU A 158 21.51 -18.36 -13.00
CA LEU A 158 21.60 -19.74 -13.47
C LEU A 158 23.01 -19.95 -14.03
N ASP A 159 23.88 -20.58 -13.24
CA ASP A 159 25.17 -21.06 -13.74
C ASP A 159 24.89 -22.04 -14.90
N THR A 160 25.22 -21.63 -16.12
CA THR A 160 25.14 -22.51 -17.28
C THR A 160 26.16 -23.64 -17.08
N PRO A 161 25.77 -24.92 -17.09
CA PRO A 161 26.74 -26.01 -16.96
C PRO A 161 27.75 -25.91 -18.10
N ALA A 162 29.04 -25.87 -17.76
CA ALA A 162 30.11 -25.92 -18.73
C ALA A 162 29.95 -27.20 -19.56
N GLY A 163 29.71 -27.05 -20.86
CA GLY A 163 29.67 -28.19 -21.78
C GLY A 163 30.99 -28.95 -21.70
N GLU A 164 30.93 -30.24 -21.43
CA GLU A 164 32.08 -31.12 -21.56
C GLU A 164 32.64 -31.02 -23.00
N PRO A 165 33.94 -30.76 -23.19
CA PRO A 165 34.52 -30.85 -24.51
C PRO A 165 34.51 -32.32 -24.94
N GLY A 166 33.74 -32.59 -26.00
CA GLY A 166 33.65 -33.89 -26.65
C GLY A 166 35.03 -34.42 -26.99
N LYS A 167 35.34 -35.59 -26.45
CA LYS A 167 36.49 -36.43 -26.81
C LYS A 167 36.35 -36.80 -28.29
N MET A 168 37.25 -36.29 -29.14
CA MET A 168 37.46 -36.83 -30.48
C MET A 168 38.43 -38.00 -30.34
N ASP A 169 37.92 -39.20 -30.54
CA ASP A 169 38.70 -40.42 -30.64
C ASP A 169 39.15 -40.53 -32.12
N ASP A 170 40.47 -40.58 -32.36
CA ASP A 170 41.07 -40.98 -33.65
C ASP A 170 41.02 -42.51 -33.83
#